data_AF-A0A4D9DFQ8-F1
#
_entry.id   AF-A0A4D9DFQ8-F1
#
_cell.length_a   1.000
_cell.length_b   1.000
_cell.length_c   1.000
_cell.angle_alpha   90.00
_cell.angle_beta   90.00
_cell.angle_gamma   90.00
#
_symmetry.space_group_name_H-M   'P 1'
#
loop_
_entity.id
_entity.type
_entity.pdbx_description
1 polymer ?
#
loop_
_entity_poly.entity_id
_entity_poly.type
_entity_poly.pdbx_seq_one_letter_code
_entity_poly.pdbx_strand_id
1 'polypeptide(L)'
;MLPSMHRPVKETRHRTLMRARAKEESLGNAVDANLYVDRSCSGCGTCRSICPGVFGALGLQSVVEREPLDKNETRAAYRAMVTCSMGAIRLRKPDPLVKEVVMHDFPTPLDPVALPGVYFLGYHNRESMGVTPYLIVRDNGEGNIMIDAPRFNGRLAQQIESLGGVRYMIVTHEGSAPHHDLWHAFFPSSERVVHRMDVTREMRGQVEAILQGKGPWRIDEDVKIVALPGYSPGSIGVLYYPSSVSSNGIEEGSKSGEGGEQNGILFSGRTLGWSARLNRLDGFAQFSGGSLRKQAASIKGLGKEDFAWILPAEGLKFHLPGGGNAETRERFLAEAAELFLARGRVGGLNV
;
A
#
# COMPACT_ATOMS: atom_id res chain seq x y z
N MET A 1 -0.67 -50.16 -33.85
CA MET A 1 0.56 -49.38 -33.57
C MET A 1 0.16 -48.07 -32.91
N LEU A 2 0.38 -47.94 -31.60
CA LEU A 2 0.24 -46.68 -30.86
C LEU A 2 1.58 -46.45 -30.13
N PRO A 3 2.27 -45.30 -30.30
CA PRO A 3 3.52 -45.07 -29.61
C PRO A 3 3.26 -44.63 -28.16
N SER A 4 3.91 -45.33 -27.23
CA SER A 4 3.98 -45.01 -25.81
C SER A 4 4.65 -43.64 -25.59
N MET A 5 3.91 -42.66 -25.08
CA MET A 5 4.46 -41.40 -24.58
C MET A 5 5.06 -41.59 -23.19
N HIS A 6 6.30 -42.08 -23.12
CA HIS A 6 7.12 -41.95 -21.92
C HIS A 6 7.76 -40.55 -21.91
N ARG A 7 7.18 -39.61 -21.15
CA ARG A 7 7.92 -38.42 -20.73
C ARG A 7 8.91 -38.83 -19.64
N PRO A 8 10.22 -38.54 -19.77
CA PRO A 8 11.20 -38.95 -18.78
C PRO A 8 11.05 -38.11 -17.50
N VAL A 9 10.58 -38.75 -16.43
CA VAL A 9 10.42 -38.19 -15.07
C VAL A 9 11.70 -37.49 -14.56
N LYS A 10 12.89 -37.88 -15.05
CA LYS A 10 14.19 -37.28 -14.68
C LYS A 10 14.38 -35.85 -15.19
N GLU A 11 13.89 -35.52 -16.38
CA GLU A 11 14.10 -34.20 -17.01
C GLU A 11 13.21 -33.12 -16.37
N THR A 12 11.98 -33.51 -15.97
CA THR A 12 11.08 -32.65 -15.20
C THR A 12 11.63 -32.39 -13.79
N ARG A 13 12.20 -33.40 -13.13
CA ARG A 13 12.80 -33.27 -11.79
C ARG A 13 14.07 -32.41 -11.83
N HIS A 14 14.91 -32.54 -12.86
CA HIS A 14 16.11 -31.72 -13.05
C HIS A 14 15.77 -30.26 -13.36
N ARG A 15 14.76 -29.97 -14.20
CA ARG A 15 14.26 -28.59 -14.41
C ARG A 15 13.63 -28.00 -13.14
N THR A 16 12.92 -28.79 -12.35
CA THR A 16 12.40 -28.37 -11.04
C THR A 16 13.52 -28.08 -10.04
N LEU A 17 14.57 -28.91 -9.99
CA LEU A 17 15.75 -28.72 -9.14
C LEU A 17 16.61 -27.51 -9.57
N MET A 18 16.79 -27.29 -10.88
CA MET A 18 17.46 -26.09 -11.41
C MET A 18 16.66 -24.81 -11.13
N ARG A 19 15.33 -24.86 -11.28
CA ARG A 19 14.44 -23.75 -10.88
C ARG A 19 14.42 -23.51 -9.37
N ALA A 20 14.54 -24.57 -8.56
CA ALA A 20 14.68 -24.47 -7.11
C ALA A 20 16.03 -23.86 -6.72
N ARG A 21 17.14 -24.28 -7.34
CA ARG A 21 18.48 -23.70 -7.14
C ARG A 21 18.57 -22.24 -7.56
N ALA A 22 17.99 -21.86 -8.70
CA ALA A 22 17.92 -20.46 -9.13
C ALA A 22 17.04 -19.58 -8.23
N LYS A 23 16.11 -20.18 -7.46
CA LYS A 23 15.34 -19.54 -6.38
C LYS A 23 16.06 -19.55 -5.03
N GLU A 24 17.14 -20.31 -4.87
CA GLU A 24 17.95 -20.33 -3.64
C GLU A 24 19.16 -19.39 -3.70
N GLU A 25 19.45 -18.83 -4.88
CA GLU A 25 20.45 -17.78 -5.03
C GLU A 25 19.96 -16.52 -4.31
N SER A 26 20.56 -16.29 -3.14
CA SER A 26 20.33 -15.12 -2.31
C SER A 26 20.85 -13.87 -3.02
N LEU A 27 20.11 -12.77 -2.86
CA LEU A 27 20.56 -11.45 -3.23
C LEU A 27 21.05 -10.69 -1.99
N GLY A 28 22.33 -10.32 -1.97
CA GLY A 28 22.94 -9.36 -1.05
C GLY A 28 23.75 -9.94 0.12
N ASN A 29 23.26 -10.97 0.80
CA ASN A 29 23.90 -11.48 2.03
C ASN A 29 24.74 -12.76 1.82
N ALA A 30 25.42 -13.17 2.90
CA ALA A 30 26.22 -14.39 2.94
C ALA A 30 25.40 -15.62 2.55
N VAL A 31 26.02 -16.56 1.84
CA VAL A 31 25.34 -17.74 1.26
C VAL A 31 24.62 -18.57 2.33
N ASP A 32 25.13 -18.58 3.56
CA ASP A 32 24.65 -19.36 4.71
C ASP A 32 23.72 -18.59 5.67
N ALA A 33 23.45 -17.31 5.40
CA ALA A 33 22.51 -16.52 6.18
C ALA A 33 21.11 -17.14 6.22
N ASN A 34 20.43 -17.02 7.38
CA ASN A 34 19.11 -17.63 7.54
C ASN A 34 18.03 -16.86 6.76
N LEU A 35 17.96 -15.54 6.96
CA LEU A 35 17.09 -14.63 6.22
C LEU A 35 17.68 -14.37 4.84
N TYR A 36 16.90 -14.40 3.77
CA TYR A 36 17.40 -14.04 2.44
C TYR A 36 16.28 -13.54 1.53
N VAL A 37 16.67 -12.86 0.43
CA VAL A 37 15.76 -12.49 -0.66
C VAL A 37 16.15 -13.29 -1.91
N ASP A 38 15.18 -13.96 -2.52
CA ASP A 38 15.38 -14.67 -3.78
C ASP A 38 15.07 -13.83 -5.03
N ARG A 39 15.43 -14.37 -6.19
CA ARG A 39 15.23 -13.74 -7.51
C ARG A 39 13.78 -13.52 -7.93
N SER A 40 12.79 -14.06 -7.21
CA SER A 40 11.39 -13.76 -7.48
C SER A 40 10.96 -12.38 -6.96
N CYS A 41 11.85 -11.66 -6.28
CA CYS A 41 11.63 -10.28 -5.87
C CYS A 41 11.27 -9.38 -7.07
N SER A 42 10.14 -8.70 -6.99
CA SER A 42 9.66 -7.77 -8.02
C SER A 42 10.16 -6.34 -7.83
N GLY A 43 10.81 -6.04 -6.69
CA GLY A 43 11.35 -4.70 -6.45
C GLY A 43 10.41 -3.66 -5.84
N CYS A 44 9.21 -4.05 -5.41
CA CYS A 44 8.19 -3.11 -4.88
C CYS A 44 8.66 -2.27 -3.67
N GLY A 45 9.74 -2.67 -2.98
CA GLY A 45 10.34 -1.89 -1.92
C GLY A 45 9.63 -1.93 -0.56
N THR A 46 8.52 -2.66 -0.44
CA THR A 46 7.77 -2.79 0.83
C THR A 46 8.65 -3.24 2.00
N CYS A 47 9.59 -4.17 1.77
CA CYS A 47 10.51 -4.62 2.82
C CYS A 47 11.46 -3.52 3.30
N ARG A 48 11.88 -2.62 2.40
CA ARG A 48 12.68 -1.43 2.74
C ARG A 48 11.86 -0.41 3.51
N SER A 49 10.55 -0.36 3.31
CA SER A 49 9.65 0.45 4.14
C SER A 49 9.52 -0.11 5.56
N ILE A 50 9.38 -1.43 5.69
CA ILE A 50 9.09 -2.07 6.98
C ILE A 50 10.35 -2.20 7.84
N CYS A 51 11.50 -2.48 7.22
CA CYS A 51 12.76 -2.70 7.93
C CYS A 51 13.94 -2.15 7.10
N PRO A 52 14.07 -0.81 6.99
CA PRO A 52 15.12 -0.17 6.18
C PRO A 52 16.54 -0.48 6.65
N GLY A 53 16.72 -0.86 7.92
CA GLY A 53 18.03 -1.26 8.45
C GLY A 53 18.53 -2.59 7.90
N VAL A 54 17.63 -3.51 7.52
CA VAL A 54 17.96 -4.86 7.06
C VAL A 54 17.91 -4.98 5.53
N PHE A 55 16.95 -4.30 4.89
CA PHE A 55 16.74 -4.42 3.45
C PHE A 55 17.24 -3.21 2.66
N GLY A 56 18.06 -3.49 1.65
CA GLY A 56 18.57 -2.53 0.69
C GLY A 56 18.00 -2.71 -0.72
N ALA A 57 18.52 -1.94 -1.67
CA ALA A 57 18.22 -2.07 -3.09
C ALA A 57 19.44 -2.57 -3.87
N LEU A 58 19.22 -3.52 -4.78
CA LEU A 58 20.20 -3.94 -5.78
C LEU A 58 19.55 -3.86 -7.16
N GLY A 59 19.88 -2.80 -7.91
CA GLY A 59 19.16 -2.47 -9.13
C GLY A 59 17.67 -2.25 -8.85
N LEU A 60 16.81 -3.01 -9.53
CA LEU A 60 15.36 -2.96 -9.31
C LEU A 60 14.89 -3.84 -8.14
N GLN A 61 15.70 -4.79 -7.65
CA GLN A 61 15.28 -5.75 -6.63
C GLN A 61 15.63 -5.29 -5.20
N SER A 62 14.98 -5.91 -4.22
CA SER A 62 15.39 -5.78 -2.81
C SER A 62 16.41 -6.87 -2.45
N VAL A 63 17.25 -6.58 -1.47
CA VAL A 63 18.27 -7.50 -0.94
C VAL A 63 18.31 -7.44 0.57
N VAL A 64 18.86 -8.48 1.21
CA VAL A 64 19.29 -8.36 2.61
C VAL A 64 20.66 -7.68 2.58
N GLU A 65 20.72 -6.43 3.06
CA GLU A 65 21.95 -5.63 3.06
C GLU A 65 22.83 -5.98 4.27
N ARG A 66 22.19 -6.30 5.40
CA ARG A 66 22.83 -6.85 6.59
C ARG A 66 21.87 -7.72 7.38
N GLU A 67 22.41 -8.60 8.21
CA GLU A 67 21.59 -9.35 9.16
C GLU A 67 20.94 -8.41 10.21
N PRO A 68 19.76 -8.78 10.74
CA PRO A 68 19.15 -8.07 11.87
C PRO A 68 20.07 -8.06 13.09
N LEU A 69 20.15 -6.92 13.80
CA LEU A 69 21.02 -6.76 14.97
C LEU A 69 20.42 -7.33 16.26
N ASP A 70 19.10 -7.36 16.35
CA ASP A 70 18.38 -7.76 17.55
C ASP A 70 17.01 -8.40 17.24
N LYS A 71 16.28 -8.78 18.28
CA LYS A 71 14.94 -9.39 18.17
C LYS A 71 13.91 -8.45 17.55
N ASN A 72 14.03 -7.13 17.74
CA ASN A 72 13.09 -6.15 17.21
C ASN A 72 13.27 -6.01 15.69
N GLU A 73 14.50 -5.88 15.22
CA GLU A 73 14.81 -5.90 13.79
C GLU A 73 14.46 -7.24 13.16
N THR A 74 14.70 -8.36 13.87
CA THR A 74 14.31 -9.70 13.38
C THR A 74 12.79 -9.77 13.20
N ARG A 75 12.02 -9.31 14.19
CA ARG A 75 10.54 -9.27 14.11
C ARG A 75 10.07 -8.36 12.98
N ALA A 76 10.70 -7.21 12.77
CA ALA A 76 10.41 -6.31 11.65
C ALA A 76 10.72 -6.94 10.29
N ALA A 77 11.85 -7.65 10.18
CA ALA A 77 12.20 -8.40 8.97
C ALA A 77 11.19 -9.51 8.67
N TYR A 78 10.64 -10.16 9.70
CA TYR A 78 9.61 -11.18 9.54
C TYR A 78 8.24 -10.58 9.19
N ARG A 79 7.91 -9.37 9.67
CA ARG A 79 6.78 -8.60 9.13
C ARG A 79 6.95 -8.33 7.64
N ALA A 80 8.14 -7.92 7.21
CA ALA A 80 8.44 -7.74 5.78
C ALA A 80 8.28 -9.05 5.00
N MET A 81 8.72 -10.17 5.56
CA MET A 81 8.56 -11.50 4.98
C MET A 81 7.10 -11.88 4.77
N VAL A 82 6.27 -11.75 5.82
CA VAL A 82 4.82 -12.06 5.76
C VAL A 82 4.09 -11.15 4.78
N THR A 83 4.53 -9.90 4.68
CA THR A 83 3.95 -8.90 3.77
C THR A 83 4.34 -9.10 2.31
N CYS A 84 5.49 -9.71 2.01
CA CYS A 84 6.03 -9.79 0.65
C CYS A 84 5.04 -10.43 -0.33
N SER A 85 4.53 -9.64 -1.29
CA SER A 85 3.57 -10.10 -2.31
C SER A 85 4.08 -11.25 -3.17
N MET A 86 5.40 -11.33 -3.37
CA MET A 86 6.05 -12.37 -4.17
C MET A 86 6.44 -13.61 -3.35
N GLY A 87 6.44 -13.53 -2.01
CA GLY A 87 7.04 -14.56 -1.16
C GLY A 87 8.53 -14.77 -1.44
N ALA A 88 9.22 -13.67 -1.79
CA ALA A 88 10.63 -13.68 -2.17
C ALA A 88 11.58 -13.60 -0.96
N ILE A 89 11.08 -13.09 0.18
CA ILE A 89 11.82 -13.06 1.44
C ILE A 89 11.56 -14.38 2.14
N ARG A 90 12.63 -15.07 2.57
CA ARG A 90 12.55 -16.45 3.06
C ARG A 90 13.53 -16.70 4.19
N LEU A 91 13.29 -17.81 4.90
CA LEU A 91 14.20 -18.38 5.88
C LEU A 91 14.71 -19.73 5.41
N ARG A 92 16.00 -20.01 5.58
CA ARG A 92 16.58 -21.35 5.34
C ARG A 92 16.19 -22.35 6.41
N LYS A 93 16.07 -21.89 7.66
CA LYS A 93 15.67 -22.66 8.84
C LYS A 93 14.45 -21.99 9.48
N PRO A 94 13.43 -22.76 9.89
CA PRO A 94 12.27 -22.22 10.60
C PRO A 94 12.69 -21.45 11.86
N ASP A 95 12.00 -20.36 12.13
CA ASP A 95 12.13 -19.59 13.37
C ASP A 95 10.74 -19.44 14.02
N PRO A 96 10.56 -19.83 15.30
CA PRO A 96 9.28 -19.69 16.01
C PRO A 96 8.72 -18.27 16.02
N LEU A 97 9.56 -17.24 15.95
CA LEU A 97 9.14 -15.84 15.92
C LEU A 97 8.27 -15.52 14.69
N VAL A 98 8.39 -16.28 13.58
CA VAL A 98 7.49 -16.14 12.43
C VAL A 98 6.04 -16.39 12.82
N LYS A 99 5.79 -17.40 13.67
CA LYS A 99 4.44 -17.71 14.15
C LYS A 99 3.89 -16.56 14.99
N GLU A 100 4.71 -15.98 15.87
CA GLU A 100 4.34 -14.82 16.68
C GLU A 100 3.95 -13.62 15.81
N VAL A 101 4.73 -13.34 14.76
CA VAL A 101 4.41 -12.27 13.80
C VAL A 101 3.08 -12.52 13.11
N VAL A 102 2.87 -13.73 12.58
CA VAL A 102 1.61 -14.08 11.88
C VAL A 102 0.39 -13.96 12.80
N MET A 103 0.55 -14.30 14.08
CA MET A 103 -0.55 -14.35 15.04
C MET A 103 -0.90 -12.99 15.66
N HIS A 104 0.06 -12.06 15.73
CA HIS A 104 -0.03 -10.89 16.59
C HIS A 104 0.39 -9.55 15.97
N ASP A 105 1.13 -9.52 14.85
CA ASP A 105 1.69 -8.24 14.36
C ASP A 105 0.77 -7.47 13.43
N PHE A 106 -0.19 -8.12 12.77
CA PHE A 106 -1.13 -7.48 11.84
C PHE A 106 -2.55 -7.49 12.40
N PRO A 107 -3.36 -6.45 12.19
CA PRO A 107 -2.97 -5.18 11.57
C PRO A 107 -1.99 -4.40 12.49
N THR A 108 -0.97 -3.76 11.90
CA THR A 108 0.06 -3.02 12.64
C THR A 108 -0.29 -1.52 12.68
N PRO A 109 -0.37 -0.87 13.84
CA PRO A 109 -0.48 0.59 13.88
C PRO A 109 0.64 1.27 13.09
N LEU A 110 0.31 2.20 12.18
CA LEU A 110 1.33 2.86 11.36
C LEU A 110 2.20 3.84 12.17
N ASP A 111 1.53 4.61 13.02
CA ASP A 111 2.10 5.55 13.97
C ASP A 111 1.01 5.85 15.01
N PRO A 112 1.05 5.23 16.20
CA PRO A 112 -0.01 5.41 17.19
C PRO A 112 -0.20 6.86 17.66
N VAL A 113 0.81 7.71 17.49
CA VAL A 113 0.78 9.10 17.95
C VAL A 113 0.35 10.02 16.82
N ALA A 114 0.99 9.93 15.65
CA ALA A 114 0.73 10.84 14.54
C ALA A 114 -0.44 10.40 13.64
N LEU A 115 -0.78 9.11 13.64
CA LEU A 115 -1.82 8.49 12.81
C LEU A 115 -2.71 7.56 13.67
N PRO A 116 -3.33 8.06 14.76
CA PRO A 116 -4.15 7.24 15.63
C PRO A 116 -5.30 6.60 14.83
N GLY A 117 -5.56 5.32 15.11
CA GLY A 117 -6.59 4.56 14.42
C GLY A 117 -6.24 4.11 12.99
N VAL A 118 -5.07 4.46 12.45
CA VAL A 118 -4.65 4.02 11.10
C VAL A 118 -3.64 2.87 11.19
N TYR A 119 -4.00 1.76 10.56
CA TYR A 119 -3.24 0.54 10.57
C TYR A 119 -2.80 0.12 9.18
N PHE A 120 -1.61 -0.47 9.12
CA PHE A 120 -1.09 -1.21 7.99
C PHE A 120 -1.50 -2.68 8.08
N LEU A 121 -2.08 -3.23 7.01
CA LEU A 121 -2.65 -4.58 7.05
C LEU A 121 -1.65 -5.69 6.71
N GLY A 122 -0.51 -5.39 6.10
CA GLY A 122 0.43 -6.41 5.64
C GLY A 122 -0.15 -7.31 4.56
N TYR A 123 0.34 -8.55 4.48
CA TYR A 123 -0.19 -9.61 3.59
C TYR A 123 -0.46 -9.15 2.14
N HIS A 124 0.49 -8.42 1.53
CA HIS A 124 0.26 -7.93 0.17
C HIS A 124 0.00 -9.08 -0.80
N ASN A 125 -0.75 -8.79 -1.85
CA ASN A 125 -1.07 -9.77 -2.88
C ASN A 125 -0.16 -9.60 -4.10
N ARG A 126 0.15 -10.72 -4.75
CA ARG A 126 0.90 -10.74 -6.01
C ARG A 126 0.15 -10.08 -7.16
N GLU A 127 -1.17 -10.30 -7.25
CA GLU A 127 -2.03 -9.81 -8.33
C GLU A 127 -2.20 -8.30 -8.29
N SER A 128 -2.26 -7.72 -7.08
CA SER A 128 -2.25 -6.27 -6.89
C SER A 128 -0.84 -5.66 -6.97
N MET A 129 0.17 -6.44 -7.40
CA MET A 129 1.56 -5.99 -7.53
C MET A 129 2.17 -5.41 -6.25
N GLY A 130 1.65 -5.80 -5.08
CA GLY A 130 2.15 -5.28 -3.81
C GLY A 130 1.52 -3.96 -3.36
N VAL A 131 0.31 -3.61 -3.82
CA VAL A 131 -0.49 -2.51 -3.25
C VAL A 131 -0.52 -2.62 -1.72
N THR A 132 -0.30 -1.47 -1.08
CA THR A 132 -0.28 -1.30 0.38
C THR A 132 -1.69 -1.04 0.90
N PRO A 133 -2.31 -1.98 1.64
CA PRO A 133 -3.66 -1.82 2.14
C PRO A 133 -3.67 -1.31 3.59
N TYR A 134 -4.70 -0.53 3.92
CA TYR A 134 -4.84 0.13 5.21
C TYR A 134 -6.20 -0.17 5.86
N LEU A 135 -6.24 -0.05 7.18
CA LEU A 135 -7.48 -0.04 7.95
C LEU A 135 -7.55 1.26 8.77
N ILE A 136 -8.67 1.94 8.67
CA ILE A 136 -9.03 3.08 9.51
C ILE A 136 -10.04 2.58 10.54
N VAL A 137 -9.62 2.53 11.79
CA VAL A 137 -10.48 2.24 12.94
C VAL A 137 -11.07 3.56 13.43
N ARG A 138 -12.40 3.63 13.47
CA ARG A 138 -13.13 4.86 13.77
C ARG A 138 -13.90 4.73 15.08
N ASP A 139 -13.77 5.72 15.95
CA ASP A 139 -14.44 5.80 17.25
C ASP A 139 -15.77 6.57 17.21
N ASN A 140 -16.09 7.22 16.09
CA ASN A 140 -17.32 7.98 15.89
C ASN A 140 -18.59 7.14 15.64
N GLY A 141 -18.51 5.82 15.77
CA GLY A 141 -19.67 4.91 15.63
C GLY A 141 -20.08 4.61 14.19
N GLU A 142 -19.51 5.28 13.21
CA GLU A 142 -19.79 5.03 11.79
C GLU A 142 -19.08 3.79 11.26
N GLY A 143 -18.23 3.11 12.04
CA GLY A 143 -17.60 1.85 11.64
C GLY A 143 -16.35 2.02 10.76
N ASN A 144 -15.56 0.95 10.68
CA ASN A 144 -14.21 1.00 10.12
C ASN A 144 -14.17 0.97 8.60
N ILE A 145 -13.07 1.48 8.04
CA ILE A 145 -12.83 1.53 6.59
C ILE A 145 -11.58 0.74 6.25
N MET A 146 -11.72 -0.23 5.36
CA MET A 146 -10.60 -0.88 4.68
C MET A 146 -10.30 -0.12 3.37
N ILE A 147 -9.09 0.41 3.24
CA ILE A 147 -8.62 1.04 2.00
C ILE A 147 -7.79 0.01 1.23
N ASP A 148 -8.24 -0.29 0.01
CA ASP A 148 -7.76 -1.41 -0.78
C ASP A 148 -7.93 -2.74 -0.02
N ALA A 149 -7.35 -3.86 -0.49
CA ALA A 149 -7.40 -5.11 0.28
C ALA A 149 -6.09 -5.90 0.19
N PRO A 150 -5.64 -6.52 1.30
CA PRO A 150 -4.56 -7.49 1.24
C PRO A 150 -5.08 -8.82 0.68
N ARG A 151 -4.16 -9.76 0.43
CA ARG A 151 -4.54 -11.16 0.24
C ARG A 151 -5.35 -11.63 1.44
N PHE A 152 -6.53 -12.21 1.21
CA PHE A 152 -7.36 -12.73 2.30
C PHE A 152 -6.58 -13.67 3.22
N ASN A 153 -6.72 -13.43 4.52
CA ASN A 153 -6.13 -14.23 5.59
C ASN A 153 -7.13 -14.25 6.75
N GLY A 154 -7.62 -15.43 7.12
CA GLY A 154 -8.63 -15.58 8.17
C GLY A 154 -8.18 -15.10 9.55
N ARG A 155 -6.87 -15.18 9.86
CA ARG A 155 -6.34 -14.66 11.12
C ARG A 155 -6.36 -13.13 11.15
N LEU A 156 -5.94 -12.49 10.05
CA LEU A 156 -6.05 -11.04 9.91
C LEU A 156 -7.52 -10.61 10.00
N ALA A 157 -8.43 -11.33 9.35
CA ALA A 157 -9.86 -11.02 9.39
C ALA A 157 -10.43 -11.08 10.81
N GLN A 158 -10.10 -12.11 11.60
CA GLN A 158 -10.47 -12.19 13.02
C GLN A 158 -9.90 -11.02 13.84
N GLN A 159 -8.68 -10.59 13.55
CA GLN A 159 -8.09 -9.44 14.25
C GLN A 159 -8.78 -8.14 13.87
N ILE A 160 -9.14 -7.93 12.61
CA ILE A 160 -9.94 -6.78 12.16
C ILE A 160 -11.35 -6.82 12.78
N GLU A 161 -11.98 -7.99 12.86
CA GLU A 161 -13.26 -8.19 13.54
C GLU A 161 -13.20 -7.74 15.01
N SER A 162 -12.13 -8.12 15.72
CA SER A 162 -11.92 -7.69 17.11
C SER A 162 -11.71 -6.17 17.28
N LEU A 163 -11.41 -5.45 16.20
CA LEU A 163 -11.31 -3.99 16.15
C LEU A 163 -12.60 -3.30 15.69
N GLY A 164 -13.71 -4.04 15.55
CA GLY A 164 -15.00 -3.51 15.10
C GLY A 164 -15.37 -3.85 13.64
N GLY A 165 -14.63 -4.76 12.99
CA GLY A 165 -14.94 -5.24 11.66
C GLY A 165 -14.67 -4.21 10.56
N VAL A 166 -15.43 -4.27 9.47
CA VAL A 166 -15.33 -3.39 8.29
C VAL A 166 -16.72 -2.99 7.83
N ARG A 167 -17.00 -1.68 7.75
CA ARG A 167 -18.22 -1.14 7.13
C ARG A 167 -17.99 -0.80 5.66
N TYR A 168 -16.89 -0.15 5.33
CA TYR A 168 -16.56 0.23 3.95
C TYR A 168 -15.26 -0.44 3.50
N MET A 169 -15.27 -1.02 2.30
CA MET A 169 -14.07 -1.44 1.58
C MET A 169 -13.92 -0.55 0.35
N ILE A 170 -13.05 0.45 0.44
CA ILE A 170 -12.87 1.43 -0.63
C ILE A 170 -11.72 0.99 -1.54
N VAL A 171 -12.04 0.73 -2.80
CA VAL A 171 -11.12 0.30 -3.83
C VAL A 171 -10.58 1.53 -4.56
N THR A 172 -9.31 1.87 -4.33
CA THR A 172 -8.73 3.11 -4.87
C THR A 172 -8.52 3.07 -6.39
N HIS A 173 -8.32 1.89 -6.97
CA HIS A 173 -8.18 1.68 -8.40
C HIS A 173 -8.41 0.21 -8.78
N GLU A 174 -8.60 -0.07 -10.06
CA GLU A 174 -8.75 -1.44 -10.55
C GLU A 174 -7.60 -2.36 -10.08
N GLY A 175 -7.94 -3.54 -9.56
CA GLY A 175 -6.97 -4.53 -9.07
C GLY A 175 -6.37 -4.24 -7.69
N SER A 176 -6.77 -3.15 -7.01
CA SER A 176 -6.23 -2.80 -5.69
C SER A 176 -6.83 -3.59 -4.52
N ALA A 177 -7.99 -4.22 -4.72
CA ALA A 177 -8.67 -5.05 -3.73
C ALA A 177 -8.82 -6.51 -4.20
N PRO A 178 -7.70 -7.27 -4.27
CA PRO A 178 -7.76 -8.70 -4.54
C PRO A 178 -8.52 -9.42 -3.42
N HIS A 179 -9.22 -10.50 -3.77
CA HIS A 179 -10.04 -11.27 -2.84
C HIS A 179 -11.12 -10.43 -2.11
N HIS A 180 -11.60 -9.34 -2.72
CA HIS A 180 -12.67 -8.52 -2.13
C HIS A 180 -13.93 -9.35 -1.81
N ASP A 181 -14.19 -10.40 -2.60
CA ASP A 181 -15.25 -11.38 -2.41
C ASP A 181 -15.10 -12.19 -1.13
N LEU A 182 -13.89 -12.69 -0.85
CA LEU A 182 -13.59 -13.42 0.39
C LEU A 182 -13.64 -12.50 1.62
N TRP A 183 -13.14 -11.27 1.49
CA TRP A 183 -13.24 -10.26 2.54
C TRP A 183 -14.69 -9.90 2.84
N HIS A 184 -15.52 -9.70 1.81
CA HIS A 184 -16.95 -9.46 2.00
C HIS A 184 -17.70 -10.68 2.54
N ALA A 185 -17.34 -11.89 2.12
CA ALA A 185 -17.94 -13.10 2.68
C ALA A 185 -17.69 -13.21 4.21
N PHE A 186 -16.56 -12.70 4.69
CA PHE A 186 -16.26 -12.62 6.13
C PHE A 186 -16.95 -11.43 6.81
N PHE A 187 -17.06 -10.29 6.13
CA PHE A 187 -17.77 -9.08 6.60
C PHE A 187 -18.99 -8.80 5.70
N PRO A 188 -20.09 -9.56 5.82
CA PRO A 188 -21.20 -9.51 4.87
C PRO A 188 -21.98 -8.18 4.85
N SER A 189 -21.86 -7.38 5.92
CA SER A 189 -22.44 -6.04 5.98
C SER A 189 -21.55 -4.96 5.36
N SER A 190 -20.35 -5.31 4.89
CA SER A 190 -19.43 -4.34 4.29
C SER A 190 -19.89 -3.91 2.90
N GLU A 191 -19.84 -2.61 2.63
CA GLU A 191 -20.06 -2.04 1.31
C GLU A 191 -18.73 -1.86 0.58
N ARG A 192 -18.59 -2.49 -0.59
CA ARG A 192 -17.50 -2.19 -1.52
C ARG A 192 -17.82 -0.91 -2.26
N VAL A 193 -16.89 0.04 -2.20
CA VAL A 193 -16.97 1.33 -2.88
C VAL A 193 -15.91 1.38 -3.97
N VAL A 194 -16.32 1.57 -5.23
CA VAL A 194 -15.41 1.69 -6.37
C VAL A 194 -15.93 2.68 -7.38
N HIS A 195 -15.05 3.33 -8.13
CA HIS A 195 -15.46 4.15 -9.25
C HIS A 195 -15.89 3.31 -10.46
N ARG A 196 -16.96 3.72 -11.16
CA ARG A 196 -17.53 2.98 -12.30
C ARG A 196 -16.52 2.62 -13.38
N MET A 197 -15.52 3.48 -13.61
CA MET A 197 -14.49 3.26 -14.62
C MET A 197 -13.43 2.24 -14.23
N ASP A 198 -13.41 1.81 -12.97
CA ASP A 198 -12.45 0.85 -12.41
C ASP A 198 -13.13 -0.43 -11.88
N VAL A 199 -14.43 -0.60 -12.17
CA VAL A 199 -15.14 -1.86 -11.91
C VAL A 199 -14.56 -2.95 -12.81
N THR A 200 -13.79 -3.87 -12.22
CA THR A 200 -13.23 -5.02 -12.94
C THR A 200 -14.32 -6.03 -13.33
N ARG A 201 -13.96 -7.05 -14.12
CA ARG A 201 -14.90 -8.11 -14.49
C ARG A 201 -15.39 -8.88 -13.26
N GLU A 202 -14.49 -9.13 -12.32
CA GLU A 202 -14.72 -9.88 -11.08
C GLU A 202 -15.67 -9.11 -10.16
N MET A 203 -15.62 -7.78 -10.16
CA MET A 203 -16.48 -6.93 -9.35
C MET A 203 -17.91 -6.77 -9.91
N ARG A 204 -18.16 -7.05 -11.19
CA ARG A 204 -19.47 -6.79 -11.81
C ARG A 204 -20.58 -7.58 -11.12
N GLY A 205 -21.62 -6.87 -10.68
CA GLY A 205 -22.77 -7.45 -9.98
C GLY A 205 -22.50 -7.81 -8.52
N GLN A 206 -21.32 -7.46 -7.99
CA GLN A 206 -20.90 -7.76 -6.61
C GLN A 206 -20.47 -6.49 -5.86
N VAL A 207 -20.83 -5.29 -6.30
CA VAL A 207 -20.40 -4.04 -5.63
C VAL A 207 -21.62 -3.26 -5.21
N GLU A 208 -21.64 -2.85 -3.95
CA GLU A 208 -22.74 -2.16 -3.30
C GLU A 208 -22.79 -0.67 -3.69
N ALA A 209 -21.63 -0.01 -3.75
CA ALA A 209 -21.53 1.42 -4.03
C ALA A 209 -20.64 1.72 -5.25
N ILE A 210 -21.25 2.16 -6.34
CA ILE A 210 -20.55 2.54 -7.57
C ILE A 210 -20.54 4.07 -7.72
N LEU A 211 -19.35 4.67 -7.56
CA LEU A 211 -19.16 6.10 -7.76
C LEU A 211 -19.21 6.47 -9.25
N GLN A 212 -19.82 7.60 -9.56
CA GLN A 212 -19.95 8.13 -10.91
C GLN A 212 -19.68 9.65 -10.94
N GLY A 213 -19.20 10.14 -12.08
CA GLY A 213 -18.89 11.56 -12.27
C GLY A 213 -17.44 11.89 -11.91
N LYS A 214 -17.20 13.12 -11.46
CA LYS A 214 -15.84 13.63 -11.16
C LYS A 214 -15.60 13.89 -9.67
N GLY A 215 -16.58 13.58 -8.82
CA GLY A 215 -16.54 13.90 -7.39
C GLY A 215 -16.53 15.41 -7.10
N PRO A 216 -16.19 15.80 -5.85
CA PRO A 216 -15.92 14.89 -4.74
C PRO A 216 -17.18 14.12 -4.32
N TRP A 217 -16.99 12.99 -3.67
CA TRP A 217 -18.06 12.24 -3.01
C TRP A 217 -17.80 12.25 -1.50
N ARG A 218 -18.86 12.26 -0.71
CA ARG A 218 -18.76 12.17 0.75
C ARG A 218 -19.41 10.89 1.20
N ILE A 219 -18.67 10.07 1.94
CA ILE A 219 -19.22 8.85 2.54
C ILE A 219 -19.81 9.23 3.90
N ASP A 220 -19.00 9.86 4.74
CA ASP A 220 -19.36 10.35 6.07
C ASP A 220 -18.74 11.74 6.32
N GLU A 221 -19.06 12.38 7.44
CA GLU A 221 -18.54 13.72 7.80
C GLU A 221 -17.00 13.81 7.78
N ASP A 222 -16.32 12.75 8.19
CA ASP A 222 -14.87 12.64 8.27
C ASP A 222 -14.22 12.02 7.02
N VAL A 223 -15.00 11.67 5.98
CA VAL A 223 -14.49 10.93 4.81
C VAL A 223 -14.96 11.53 3.50
N LYS A 224 -14.00 12.07 2.74
CA LYS A 224 -14.19 12.60 1.38
C LYS A 224 -13.41 11.77 0.37
N ILE A 225 -14.03 11.45 -0.75
CA ILE A 225 -13.38 10.80 -1.89
C ILE A 225 -13.21 11.81 -3.02
N VAL A 226 -12.03 11.85 -3.60
CA VAL A 226 -11.68 12.71 -4.75
C VAL A 226 -11.30 11.87 -5.96
N ALA A 227 -11.69 12.32 -7.15
CA ALA A 227 -11.27 11.66 -8.38
C ALA A 227 -9.80 11.97 -8.67
N LEU A 228 -8.99 10.94 -8.91
CA LEU A 228 -7.57 11.04 -9.25
C LEU A 228 -7.27 10.33 -10.58
N PRO A 229 -8.00 10.62 -11.68
CA PRO A 229 -7.81 9.93 -12.94
C PRO A 229 -6.38 10.12 -13.44
N GLY A 230 -5.79 9.06 -13.99
CA GLY A 230 -4.39 9.10 -14.36
C GLY A 230 -3.78 7.72 -14.43
N TYR A 231 -3.53 7.12 -13.27
CA TYR A 231 -3.03 5.76 -13.16
C TYR A 231 -3.99 4.77 -13.86
N SER A 232 -5.27 4.84 -13.48
CA SER A 232 -6.41 4.29 -14.21
C SER A 232 -7.44 5.42 -14.45
N PRO A 233 -8.43 5.22 -15.34
CA PRO A 233 -9.45 6.24 -15.58
C PRO A 233 -10.36 6.53 -14.38
N GLY A 234 -10.58 5.55 -13.51
CA GLY A 234 -11.41 5.65 -12.31
C GLY A 234 -10.63 5.65 -10.99
N SER A 235 -9.32 5.87 -11.03
CA SER A 235 -8.52 6.05 -9.80
C SER A 235 -9.13 7.13 -8.90
N ILE A 236 -9.19 6.85 -7.59
CA ILE A 236 -9.68 7.76 -6.55
C ILE A 236 -8.66 7.92 -5.43
N GLY A 237 -8.78 9.00 -4.67
CA GLY A 237 -8.12 9.18 -3.38
C GLY A 237 -9.15 9.34 -2.27
N VAL A 238 -8.80 8.91 -1.06
CA VAL A 238 -9.65 9.04 0.13
C VAL A 238 -8.97 10.00 1.10
N LEU A 239 -9.69 11.05 1.49
CA LEU A 239 -9.31 11.99 2.53
C LEU A 239 -10.08 11.64 3.79
N TYR A 240 -9.34 11.29 4.84
CA TYR A 240 -9.87 11.01 6.17
C TYR A 240 -9.48 12.12 7.14
N TYR A 241 -10.44 12.60 7.93
CA TYR A 241 -10.29 13.69 8.89
C TYR A 241 -10.56 13.17 10.30
N PRO A 242 -9.54 12.66 11.02
CA PRO A 242 -9.75 12.07 12.33
C PRO A 242 -10.28 13.10 13.31
N SER A 243 -11.30 12.74 14.10
CA SER A 243 -11.89 13.62 15.12
C SER A 243 -10.88 14.09 16.18
N SER A 244 -9.81 13.32 16.41
CA SER A 244 -8.72 13.63 17.35
C SER A 244 -7.63 14.56 16.81
N VAL A 245 -7.71 15.01 15.55
CA VAL A 245 -6.77 16.03 15.01
C VAL A 245 -7.20 17.46 15.41
N SER A 246 -8.22 17.59 16.26
CA SER A 246 -8.52 18.81 16.97
C SER A 246 -7.62 18.93 18.21
N SER A 247 -6.70 19.90 18.18
CA SER A 247 -6.06 20.53 19.36
C SER A 247 -5.36 19.61 20.38
N ASN A 248 -4.07 19.35 20.16
CA ASN A 248 -3.14 19.16 21.28
C ASN A 248 -2.44 20.49 21.60
N GLY A 249 -3.00 21.24 22.54
CA GLY A 249 -2.24 22.07 23.49
C GLY A 249 -1.86 23.49 23.07
N ILE A 250 -2.83 24.40 22.96
CA ILE A 250 -2.62 25.81 23.29
C ILE A 250 -3.75 26.26 24.21
N GLU A 251 -3.37 26.77 25.39
CA GLU A 251 -4.25 27.24 26.45
C GLU A 251 -5.28 28.27 25.94
N GLU A 252 -6.50 28.16 26.47
CA GLU A 252 -7.61 29.05 26.20
C GLU A 252 -7.26 30.50 26.53
N GLY A 253 -7.14 31.35 25.50
CA GLY A 253 -6.92 32.76 25.77
C GLY A 253 -6.62 33.63 24.57
N SER A 254 -7.34 33.53 23.45
CA SER A 254 -7.46 34.63 22.48
C SER A 254 -8.56 34.35 21.46
N LYS A 255 -9.71 35.03 21.63
CA LYS A 255 -10.70 35.20 20.56
C LYS A 255 -10.25 36.35 19.65
N SER A 256 -9.63 36.01 18.52
CA SER A 256 -9.61 36.88 17.33
C SER A 256 -9.01 36.17 16.11
N GLY A 257 -9.85 35.84 15.13
CA GLY A 257 -9.45 35.50 13.76
C GLY A 257 -9.16 34.02 13.48
N GLU A 258 -9.56 33.55 12.29
CA GLU A 258 -9.10 32.32 11.63
C GLU A 258 -9.53 30.98 12.25
N GLY A 259 -10.61 30.39 11.72
CA GLY A 259 -10.94 28.98 11.97
C GLY A 259 -9.98 28.06 11.21
N GLY A 260 -8.91 27.62 11.85
CA GLY A 260 -7.97 26.66 11.30
C GLY A 260 -7.89 25.39 12.13
N GLU A 261 -8.22 24.23 11.53
CA GLU A 261 -7.46 22.97 11.60
C GLU A 261 -8.23 21.81 10.93
N GLN A 262 -7.83 21.38 9.71
CA GLN A 262 -8.09 20.03 9.21
C GLN A 262 -6.96 19.48 8.32
N ASN A 263 -5.81 19.16 8.91
CA ASN A 263 -4.71 18.48 8.20
C ASN A 263 -4.95 16.97 8.07
N GLY A 264 -5.98 16.58 7.32
CA GLY A 264 -6.39 15.19 7.09
C GLY A 264 -5.30 14.25 6.54
N ILE A 265 -5.69 13.01 6.30
CA ILE A 265 -4.83 11.92 5.82
C ILE A 265 -5.32 11.54 4.42
N LEU A 266 -4.46 11.71 3.42
CA LEU A 266 -4.73 11.30 2.06
C LEU A 266 -4.26 9.86 1.83
N PHE A 267 -5.19 8.96 1.52
CA PHE A 267 -4.91 7.67 0.91
C PHE A 267 -4.97 7.84 -0.61
N SER A 268 -3.80 7.90 -1.24
CA SER A 268 -3.64 8.38 -2.63
C SER A 268 -3.72 7.29 -3.70
N GLY A 269 -3.94 6.02 -3.30
CA GLY A 269 -3.82 4.88 -4.21
C GLY A 269 -2.44 4.85 -4.88
N ARG A 270 -2.37 4.53 -6.18
CA ARG A 270 -1.11 4.57 -6.95
C ARG A 270 -0.83 5.92 -7.61
N THR A 271 -1.62 6.95 -7.30
CA THR A 271 -1.49 8.27 -7.93
C THR A 271 -0.21 8.98 -7.49
N LEU A 272 0.13 8.90 -6.21
CA LEU A 272 1.18 9.70 -5.57
C LEU A 272 1.73 8.98 -4.34
N GLY A 273 3.04 8.97 -4.14
CA GLY A 273 3.67 8.50 -2.90
C GLY A 273 5.14 8.94 -2.82
N TRP A 274 5.79 8.72 -1.68
CA TRP A 274 7.22 9.04 -1.56
C TRP A 274 8.08 7.95 -2.18
N SER A 275 8.96 8.34 -3.08
CA SER A 275 9.91 7.45 -3.73
C SER A 275 11.27 7.54 -3.03
N ALA A 276 11.63 6.51 -2.25
CA ALA A 276 12.94 6.43 -1.60
C ALA A 276 14.10 6.52 -2.60
N ARG A 277 13.93 5.95 -3.81
CA ARG A 277 14.93 5.98 -4.88
C ARG A 277 15.17 7.39 -5.44
N LEU A 278 14.11 8.19 -5.51
CA LEU A 278 14.18 9.55 -6.07
C LEU A 278 14.31 10.63 -5.00
N ASN A 279 14.15 10.25 -3.73
CA ASN A 279 14.12 11.11 -2.57
C ASN A 279 13.14 12.29 -2.73
N ARG A 280 11.93 12.00 -3.25
CA ARG A 280 10.86 12.98 -3.48
C ARG A 280 9.50 12.29 -3.62
N LEU A 281 8.44 13.09 -3.61
CA LEU A 281 7.11 12.65 -4.07
C LEU A 281 7.15 12.35 -5.58
N ASP A 282 6.50 11.25 -5.99
CA ASP A 282 6.45 10.79 -7.38
C ASP A 282 5.13 10.07 -7.67
N GLY A 283 4.74 10.06 -8.95
CA GLY A 283 3.58 9.31 -9.45
C GLY A 283 3.92 7.93 -10.03
N PHE A 284 5.18 7.49 -9.94
CA PHE A 284 5.66 6.17 -10.38
C PHE A 284 5.29 5.84 -11.84
N ALA A 285 5.69 6.71 -12.77
CA ALA A 285 5.34 6.63 -14.20
C ALA A 285 5.63 5.26 -14.84
N GLN A 286 6.63 4.54 -14.34
CA GLN A 286 7.00 3.19 -14.79
C GLN A 286 5.90 2.14 -14.59
N PHE A 287 4.91 2.42 -13.75
CA PHE A 287 3.78 1.52 -13.47
C PHE A 287 2.43 2.07 -13.96
N SER A 288 2.40 3.27 -14.53
CA SER A 288 1.17 3.92 -14.98
C SER A 288 0.71 3.31 -16.30
N GLY A 289 -0.40 2.57 -16.29
CA GLY A 289 -1.06 2.07 -17.50
C GLY A 289 -1.94 3.12 -18.19
N GLY A 290 -2.18 4.26 -17.53
CA GLY A 290 -3.09 5.30 -17.99
C GLY A 290 -2.40 6.56 -18.51
N SER A 291 -2.99 7.72 -18.24
CA SER A 291 -2.56 9.00 -18.82
C SER A 291 -1.68 9.78 -17.84
N LEU A 292 -0.39 9.87 -18.16
CA LEU A 292 0.58 10.68 -17.40
C LEU A 292 0.11 12.14 -17.24
N ARG A 293 -0.45 12.74 -18.31
CA ARG A 293 -0.98 14.12 -18.24
C ARG A 293 -2.12 14.27 -17.25
N LYS A 294 -3.05 13.30 -17.23
CA LYS A 294 -4.17 13.32 -16.26
C LYS A 294 -3.66 13.05 -14.85
N GLN A 295 -2.76 12.09 -14.66
CA GLN A 295 -2.20 11.78 -13.34
C GLN A 295 -1.47 12.98 -12.75
N ALA A 296 -0.66 13.68 -13.55
CA ALA A 296 0.00 14.91 -13.10
C ALA A 296 -0.98 16.03 -12.75
N ALA A 297 -2.05 16.19 -13.53
CA ALA A 297 -3.10 17.15 -13.20
C ALA A 297 -3.82 16.77 -11.89
N SER A 298 -4.05 15.48 -11.64
CA SER A 298 -4.60 14.96 -10.39
C SER A 298 -3.65 15.22 -9.20
N ILE A 299 -2.35 14.95 -9.36
CA ILE A 299 -1.32 15.25 -8.33
C ILE A 299 -1.33 16.75 -8.01
N LYS A 300 -1.30 17.63 -9.02
CA LYS A 300 -1.34 19.07 -8.81
C LYS A 300 -2.67 19.53 -8.18
N GLY A 301 -3.79 18.92 -8.57
CA GLY A 301 -5.11 19.22 -8.07
C GLY A 301 -5.29 18.97 -6.57
N LEU A 302 -4.60 17.95 -6.04
CA LEU A 302 -4.58 17.64 -4.61
C LEU A 302 -4.08 18.80 -3.74
N GLY A 303 -3.34 19.77 -4.28
CA GLY A 303 -2.89 20.95 -3.52
C GLY A 303 -4.02 21.78 -2.91
N LYS A 304 -5.22 21.67 -3.48
CA LYS A 304 -6.43 22.35 -2.99
C LYS A 304 -7.11 21.64 -1.83
N GLU A 305 -6.73 20.39 -1.55
CA GLU A 305 -7.30 19.59 -0.48
C GLU A 305 -6.55 19.84 0.83
N ASP A 306 -7.22 19.63 1.96
CA ASP A 306 -6.64 19.85 3.28
C ASP A 306 -6.12 18.53 3.87
N PHE A 307 -4.79 18.32 3.86
CA PHE A 307 -4.14 17.13 4.40
C PHE A 307 -2.67 17.34 4.77
N ALA A 308 -2.18 16.64 5.79
CA ALA A 308 -0.76 16.63 6.17
C ALA A 308 -0.04 15.36 5.72
N TRP A 309 -0.76 14.24 5.69
CA TRP A 309 -0.20 12.93 5.47
C TRP A 309 -0.61 12.34 4.12
N ILE A 310 0.33 11.67 3.47
CA ILE A 310 0.11 10.88 2.26
C ILE A 310 0.42 9.42 2.59
N LEU A 311 -0.58 8.56 2.48
CA LEU A 311 -0.50 7.11 2.65
C LEU A 311 -0.79 6.42 1.31
N PRO A 312 0.25 6.08 0.54
CA PRO A 312 0.03 5.58 -0.82
C PRO A 312 -0.18 4.08 -0.86
N ALA A 313 -0.78 3.59 -1.95
CA ALA A 313 -0.75 2.17 -2.28
C ALA A 313 0.63 1.74 -2.80
N GLU A 314 1.37 2.65 -3.43
CA GLU A 314 2.73 2.46 -3.98
C GLU A 314 3.70 3.51 -3.42
N GLY A 315 4.86 3.05 -2.94
CA GLY A 315 5.86 3.93 -2.32
C GLY A 315 5.69 4.03 -0.80
N LEU A 316 6.32 5.05 -0.21
CA LEU A 316 6.37 5.26 1.23
C LEU A 316 5.37 6.33 1.68
N LYS A 317 4.92 6.21 2.94
CA LYS A 317 4.18 7.28 3.61
C LYS A 317 5.02 8.56 3.68
N PHE A 318 4.36 9.71 3.64
CA PHE A 318 5.02 11.01 3.71
C PHE A 318 4.21 11.99 4.53
N HIS A 319 4.89 12.70 5.43
CA HIS A 319 4.33 13.84 6.15
C HIS A 319 4.85 15.11 5.49
N LEU A 320 3.93 15.96 5.04
CA LEU A 320 4.30 17.24 4.46
C LEU A 320 4.94 18.14 5.52
N PRO A 321 6.04 18.85 5.19
CA PRO A 321 6.63 19.83 6.10
C PRO A 321 5.62 20.90 6.53
N GLY A 322 5.87 21.54 7.69
CA GLY A 322 5.03 22.65 8.16
C GLY A 322 3.57 22.28 8.40
N GLY A 323 3.30 21.03 8.80
CA GLY A 323 1.94 20.51 9.00
C GLY A 323 1.12 20.40 7.71
N GLY A 324 1.78 20.50 6.55
CA GLY A 324 1.10 20.46 5.27
C GLY A 324 0.20 21.67 5.01
N ASN A 325 0.55 22.89 5.44
CA ASN A 325 -0.21 24.08 5.06
C ASN A 325 -0.40 24.22 3.53
N ALA A 326 -1.39 25.02 3.11
CA ALA A 326 -1.78 25.15 1.70
C ALA A 326 -0.61 25.48 0.77
N GLU A 327 0.23 26.47 1.12
CA GLU A 327 1.40 26.85 0.32
C GLU A 327 2.38 25.68 0.16
N THR A 328 2.65 24.96 1.25
CA THR A 328 3.56 23.81 1.23
C THR A 328 2.98 22.68 0.38
N ARG A 329 1.70 22.36 0.52
CA ARG A 329 1.01 21.36 -0.31
C ARG A 329 1.10 21.71 -1.79
N GLU A 330 0.66 22.91 -2.16
CA GLU A 330 0.63 23.34 -3.55
C GLU A 330 2.03 23.28 -4.18
N ARG A 331 3.06 23.74 -3.47
CA ARG A 331 4.45 23.70 -3.95
C ARG A 331 4.94 22.27 -4.16
N PHE A 332 4.87 21.42 -3.14
CA PHE A 332 5.38 20.03 -3.21
C PHE A 332 4.66 19.21 -4.28
N LEU A 333 3.35 19.40 -4.42
CA LEU A 333 2.53 18.66 -5.38
C LEU A 333 2.70 19.18 -6.81
N ALA A 334 2.87 20.49 -6.99
CA ALA A 334 3.21 21.05 -8.30
C ALA A 334 4.58 20.53 -8.77
N GLU A 335 5.59 20.55 -7.90
CA GLU A 335 6.92 20.01 -8.21
C GLU A 335 6.85 18.51 -8.55
N ALA A 336 6.14 17.72 -7.73
CA ALA A 336 5.96 16.29 -7.99
C ALA A 336 5.30 16.03 -9.35
N ALA A 337 4.24 16.78 -9.69
CA ALA A 337 3.55 16.66 -10.97
C ALA A 337 4.45 17.01 -12.18
N GLU A 338 5.24 18.08 -12.07
CA GLU A 338 6.16 18.51 -13.13
C GLU A 338 7.28 17.50 -13.36
N LEU A 339 7.93 17.04 -12.29
CA LEU A 339 9.01 16.05 -12.36
C LEU A 339 8.50 14.69 -12.87
N PHE A 340 7.29 14.30 -12.46
CA PHE A 340 6.63 13.09 -12.96
C PHE A 340 6.38 13.17 -14.47
N LEU A 341 5.84 14.28 -14.97
CA LEU A 341 5.62 14.48 -16.42
C LEU A 341 6.92 14.49 -17.22
N ALA A 342 7.95 15.14 -16.69
CA ALA A 342 9.25 15.20 -17.36
C ALA A 342 9.83 13.79 -17.55
N ARG A 343 9.78 12.93 -16.52
CA ARG A 343 10.25 11.53 -16.60
C ARG A 343 9.44 10.70 -17.58
N GLY A 344 8.12 10.84 -17.57
CA GLY A 344 7.26 10.10 -18.49
C GLY A 344 7.51 10.41 -19.97
N ARG A 345 8.08 11.59 -20.28
CA ARG A 345 8.50 11.95 -21.65
C ARG A 345 9.86 11.34 -22.04
N VAL A 346 10.70 11.04 -21.07
CA VAL A 346 12.05 10.46 -21.27
C VAL A 346 12.03 8.92 -21.26
N GLY A 347 11.01 8.33 -20.63
CA GLY A 347 10.86 6.87 -20.39
C GLY A 347 10.50 5.99 -21.59
N GLY A 348 10.94 6.32 -22.81
CA GLY A 348 11.07 5.35 -23.90
C GLY A 348 12.31 4.43 -23.76
N LEU A 349 13.13 4.67 -22.74
CA LEU A 349 14.30 3.86 -22.41
C LEU A 349 14.18 3.37 -20.97
N ASN A 350 13.96 2.07 -20.83
CA ASN A 350 14.09 1.32 -19.58
C ASN A 350 15.48 1.55 -18.98
N VAL A 351 15.54 1.80 -17.67
CA VAL A 351 16.69 1.46 -16.82
C VAL A 351 16.18 0.58 -15.69
#